data_AF-A4BQZ2-F1
#
_entry.id   AF-A4BQZ2-F1
#
_cell.length_a   1.000
_cell.length_b   1.000
_cell.length_c   1.000
_cell.angle_alpha   90.00
_cell.angle_beta   90.00
_cell.angle_gamma   90.00
#
_symmetry.space_group_name_H-M   'P 1'
#
loop_
_entity.id
_entity.type
_entity.pdbx_description
1 polymer ?
#
loop_
_entity_poly.entity_id
_entity_poly.type
_entity_poly.pdbx_seq_one_letter_code
_entity_poly.pdbx_strand_id
1 'polypeptide(L)'
;MDRTRGISFASALSIVVGVSLGACSPYVYKEEIGTFSDGVKDSLRSFNALKPTYTAWATEQRNRQLLEEFVNNGTRPSVSDACLELRLKYETAFAAGGAPGGELISEADYAACMVTPVPRTDPDGGRLSNLEALSGALNNYIAGLLAVTDAEDENTLQRAFGELNTSATALVSTVNEELLKRNQETLDAFGSLVYEGGLAYLRHRRFEALKEAANNTDEAVGKAADLLAEAAFDIYGPVLTDKERALDKAQRQSLNVTANNYVQVWSDIKSARATYIQALRDSPIYAFHGIKSTHSALRDSLNDPTNRKQLEALYENAVALKKAAEGALEAIHADDG
;
A
#
# COMPACT_ATOMS: atom_id res chain seq x y z
N MET A 1 66.78 34.94 13.43
CA MET A 1 65.36 34.82 13.02
C MET A 1 65.04 33.33 13.10
N ASP A 2 64.92 32.72 14.27
CA ASP A 2 64.06 32.99 15.43
C ASP A 2 62.60 32.53 15.22
N ARG A 3 62.15 31.68 16.16
CA ARG A 3 60.85 31.02 16.40
C ARG A 3 60.59 29.66 15.73
N THR A 4 60.88 28.51 16.36
CA THR A 4 60.20 27.84 17.50
C THR A 4 58.66 27.79 17.44
N ARG A 5 58.12 26.58 17.30
CA ARG A 5 57.27 25.91 18.31
C ARG A 5 56.98 24.46 17.88
N GLY A 6 57.51 23.53 18.66
CA GLY A 6 57.00 22.16 18.71
C GLY A 6 55.75 22.08 19.57
N ILE A 7 54.92 21.07 19.28
CA ILE A 7 53.97 20.52 20.23
C ILE A 7 54.07 18.99 20.09
N SER A 8 54.64 18.37 21.12
CA SER A 8 54.50 16.96 21.43
C SER A 8 53.41 16.85 22.49
N PHE A 9 52.37 16.06 22.21
CA PHE A 9 51.49 15.44 23.19
C PHE A 9 51.29 13.99 22.69
N ALA A 10 51.91 13.01 23.33
CA ALA A 10 51.39 12.33 24.52
C ALA A 10 50.19 11.43 24.18
N SER A 11 50.48 10.13 24.14
CA SER A 11 49.67 8.99 24.58
C SER A 11 48.16 9.23 24.79
N ALA A 12 47.35 8.68 23.89
CA ALA A 12 46.00 8.17 24.18
C ALA A 12 45.98 6.75 23.59
N LEU A 13 46.30 5.68 24.33
CA LEU A 13 45.55 5.11 25.45
C LEU A 13 44.04 4.99 25.16
N SER A 14 43.68 3.83 24.63
CA SER A 14 42.45 3.09 24.92
C SER A 14 41.10 3.76 24.60
N ILE A 15 40.66 3.65 23.34
CA ILE A 15 39.24 3.51 22.99
C ILE A 15 39.10 2.29 22.06
N VAL A 16 39.41 1.13 22.60
CA VAL A 16 38.97 -0.17 22.10
C VAL A 16 38.37 -0.82 23.34
N VAL A 17 37.03 -0.83 23.43
CA VAL A 17 36.13 -1.62 24.29
C VAL A 17 34.82 -0.83 24.36
N GLY A 18 33.83 -1.27 23.58
CA GLY A 18 32.50 -0.65 23.55
C GLY A 18 31.64 -0.94 22.32
N VAL A 19 32.21 -1.52 21.25
CA VAL A 19 31.47 -1.78 19.99
C VAL A 19 30.79 -3.17 19.96
N SER A 20 31.16 -4.08 20.86
CA SER A 20 30.69 -5.48 20.82
C SER A 20 29.34 -5.75 21.52
N LEU A 21 28.67 -4.74 22.10
CA LEU A 21 27.33 -4.89 22.70
C LEU A 21 26.26 -3.98 22.05
N GLY A 22 26.65 -3.15 21.08
CA GLY A 22 25.73 -2.22 20.41
C GLY A 22 24.91 -2.86 19.29
N ALA A 23 25.42 -3.91 18.65
CA ALA A 23 24.82 -4.52 17.46
C ALA A 23 23.46 -5.22 17.73
N CYS A 24 23.21 -5.68 18.96
CA CYS A 24 21.94 -6.32 19.33
C CYS A 24 20.99 -5.38 20.10
N SER A 25 21.17 -4.06 19.96
CA SER A 25 20.31 -3.08 20.62
C SER A 25 19.16 -2.68 19.67
N PRO A 26 17.89 -2.89 20.05
CA PRO A 26 16.72 -2.49 19.24
C PRO A 26 16.69 -1.00 18.89
N TYR A 27 17.34 -0.17 19.71
CA TYR A 27 17.51 1.27 19.42
C TYR A 27 18.27 1.53 18.12
N VAL A 28 19.05 0.56 17.63
CA VAL A 28 19.73 0.61 16.34
C VAL A 28 18.75 0.54 15.17
N TYR A 29 17.53 0.02 15.37
CA TYR A 29 16.52 -0.10 14.32
C TYR A 29 15.42 0.97 14.41
N LYS A 30 15.48 1.86 15.41
CA LYS A 30 14.41 2.83 15.67
C LYS A 30 14.26 3.83 14.53
N GLU A 31 15.36 4.30 13.97
CA GLU A 31 15.32 5.27 12.87
C GLU A 31 14.82 4.61 11.57
N GLU A 32 15.28 3.40 11.31
CA GLU A 32 14.96 2.58 10.15
C GLU A 32 13.49 2.17 10.15
N ILE A 33 12.99 1.61 11.26
CA ILE A 33 11.58 1.22 11.41
C ILE A 33 10.69 2.48 11.43
N GLY A 34 11.16 3.60 12.00
CA GLY A 34 10.50 4.91 11.92
C GLY A 34 10.31 5.37 10.49
N THR A 35 11.41 5.41 9.71
CA THR A 35 11.40 5.83 8.31
C THR A 35 10.58 4.88 7.45
N PHE A 36 10.68 3.57 7.69
CA PHE A 36 9.86 2.56 7.05
C PHE A 36 8.37 2.80 7.34
N SER A 37 8.00 3.09 8.59
CA SER A 37 6.62 3.38 8.98
C SER A 37 6.05 4.61 8.30
N ASP A 38 6.82 5.69 8.23
CA ASP A 38 6.43 6.89 7.48
C ASP A 38 6.15 6.55 6.01
N GLY A 39 7.08 5.82 5.37
CA GLY A 39 6.94 5.41 3.98
C GLY A 39 5.72 4.52 3.73
N VAL A 40 5.41 3.58 4.64
CA VAL A 40 4.18 2.78 4.56
C VAL A 40 2.95 3.67 4.69
N LYS A 41 2.89 4.55 5.69
CA LYS A 41 1.74 5.44 5.91
C LYS A 41 1.50 6.34 4.70
N ASP A 42 2.54 6.92 4.13
CA ASP A 42 2.42 7.79 2.96
C ASP A 42 2.02 6.99 1.72
N SER A 43 2.51 5.75 1.55
CA SER A 43 2.07 4.84 0.47
C SER A 43 0.57 4.54 0.61
N LEU A 44 0.11 4.25 1.82
CA LEU A 44 -1.31 3.99 2.09
C LEU A 44 -2.17 5.25 1.91
N ARG A 45 -1.65 6.44 2.22
CA ARG A 45 -2.33 7.71 1.90
C ARG A 45 -2.46 7.90 0.39
N SER A 46 -1.42 7.57 -0.40
CA SER A 46 -1.50 7.66 -1.86
C SER A 46 -2.58 6.73 -2.42
N PHE A 47 -2.70 5.52 -1.90
CA PHE A 47 -3.79 4.61 -2.26
C PHE A 47 -5.17 5.15 -1.85
N ASN A 48 -5.28 5.74 -0.65
CA ASN A 48 -6.52 6.38 -0.20
C ASN A 48 -6.93 7.55 -1.11
N ALA A 49 -5.96 8.35 -1.58
CA ALA A 49 -6.20 9.44 -2.51
C ALA A 49 -6.69 8.94 -3.89
N LEU A 50 -6.30 7.73 -4.28
CA LEU A 50 -6.74 7.09 -5.53
C LEU A 50 -8.13 6.45 -5.46
N LYS A 51 -8.74 6.31 -4.28
CA LYS A 51 -10.06 5.66 -4.12
C LYS A 51 -11.19 6.29 -4.96
N PRO A 52 -11.31 7.63 -5.08
CA PRO A 52 -12.32 8.24 -5.93
C PRO A 52 -12.16 7.82 -7.39
N THR A 53 -10.92 7.81 -7.89
CA THR A 53 -10.57 7.38 -9.25
C THR A 53 -10.88 5.90 -9.46
N TYR A 54 -10.56 5.04 -8.49
CA TYR A 54 -10.93 3.62 -8.54
C TYR A 54 -12.45 3.43 -8.61
N THR A 55 -13.20 4.15 -7.77
CA THR A 55 -14.66 4.05 -7.71
C THR A 55 -15.30 4.49 -9.04
N ALA A 56 -14.76 5.55 -9.65
CA ALA A 56 -15.17 6.01 -10.97
C ALA A 56 -14.85 4.97 -12.05
N TRP A 57 -13.64 4.40 -12.04
CA TRP A 57 -13.24 3.34 -12.97
C TRP A 57 -14.12 2.09 -12.84
N ALA A 58 -14.34 1.59 -11.62
CA ALA A 58 -15.18 0.41 -11.37
C ALA A 58 -16.61 0.65 -11.85
N THR A 59 -17.13 1.88 -11.65
CA THR A 59 -18.42 2.31 -12.20
C THR A 59 -18.43 2.29 -13.73
N GLU A 60 -17.38 2.77 -14.38
CA GLU A 60 -17.26 2.73 -15.84
C GLU A 60 -17.23 1.29 -16.37
N GLN A 61 -16.41 0.42 -15.77
CA GLN A 61 -16.34 -0.99 -16.16
C GLN A 61 -17.69 -1.69 -16.00
N ARG A 62 -18.38 -1.44 -14.88
CA ARG A 62 -19.74 -1.96 -14.66
C ARG A 62 -20.67 -1.53 -15.79
N ASN A 63 -20.69 -0.24 -16.09
CA ASN A 63 -21.59 0.32 -17.11
C ASN A 63 -21.26 -0.24 -18.50
N ARG A 64 -19.98 -0.46 -18.81
CA ARG A 64 -19.54 -1.08 -20.06
C ARG A 64 -20.01 -2.54 -20.17
N GLN A 65 -19.82 -3.34 -19.12
CA GLN A 65 -20.31 -4.72 -19.08
C GLN A 65 -21.83 -4.80 -19.21
N LEU A 66 -22.57 -3.92 -18.52
CA LEU A 66 -24.03 -3.84 -18.63
C LEU A 66 -24.48 -3.51 -20.06
N LEU A 67 -23.76 -2.60 -20.74
CA LEU A 67 -24.06 -2.26 -22.13
C LEU A 67 -23.77 -3.42 -23.07
N GLU A 68 -22.64 -4.11 -22.90
CA GLU A 68 -22.29 -5.29 -23.71
C GLU A 68 -23.32 -6.41 -23.54
N GLU A 69 -23.75 -6.69 -22.32
CA GLU A 69 -24.79 -7.68 -22.01
C GLU A 69 -26.14 -7.30 -22.61
N PHE A 70 -26.52 -6.02 -22.56
CA PHE A 70 -27.72 -5.55 -23.23
C PHE A 70 -27.62 -5.71 -24.76
N VAL A 71 -26.50 -5.33 -25.36
CA VAL A 71 -26.28 -5.39 -26.82
C VAL A 71 -26.25 -6.83 -27.32
N ASN A 72 -25.58 -7.73 -26.60
CA ASN A 72 -25.36 -9.10 -27.04
C ASN A 72 -26.52 -10.04 -26.68
N ASN A 73 -27.09 -9.89 -25.47
CA ASN A 73 -28.06 -10.83 -24.92
C ASN A 73 -29.46 -10.24 -24.74
N GLY A 74 -29.64 -8.94 -24.98
CA GLY A 74 -30.92 -8.25 -24.77
C GLY A 74 -31.32 -8.15 -23.30
N THR A 75 -30.38 -8.44 -22.39
CA THR A 75 -30.60 -8.48 -20.94
C THR A 75 -30.96 -7.08 -20.44
N ARG A 76 -32.14 -6.94 -19.83
CA ARG A 76 -32.64 -5.66 -19.30
C ARG A 76 -32.48 -5.62 -17.77
N PRO A 77 -32.33 -4.43 -17.17
CA PRO A 77 -32.46 -4.29 -15.72
C PRO A 77 -33.77 -4.90 -15.22
N SER A 78 -33.70 -5.63 -14.12
CA SER A 78 -34.89 -6.18 -13.45
C SER A 78 -35.39 -5.18 -12.42
N VAL A 79 -36.71 -5.08 -12.28
CA VAL A 79 -37.36 -4.26 -11.27
C VAL A 79 -37.94 -5.20 -10.22
N SER A 80 -37.79 -4.90 -8.92
CA SER A 80 -38.32 -5.75 -7.86
C SER A 80 -39.85 -5.84 -7.89
N ASP A 81 -40.41 -6.94 -7.39
CA ASP A 81 -41.88 -7.10 -7.25
C ASP A 81 -42.49 -5.98 -6.40
N ALA A 82 -41.74 -5.46 -5.43
CA ALA A 82 -42.14 -4.31 -4.63
C ALA A 82 -42.37 -3.03 -5.46
N CYS A 83 -41.75 -2.88 -6.63
CA CYS A 83 -42.09 -1.79 -7.54
C CYS A 83 -43.44 -2.00 -8.24
N LEU A 84 -43.84 -3.24 -8.51
CA LEU A 84 -45.18 -3.56 -9.02
C LEU A 84 -46.22 -3.32 -7.93
N GLU A 85 -45.93 -3.70 -6.69
CA GLU A 85 -46.78 -3.42 -5.53
C GLU A 85 -46.95 -1.91 -5.29
N LEU A 86 -45.85 -1.15 -5.38
CA LEU A 86 -45.86 0.30 -5.29
C LEU A 86 -46.75 0.93 -6.37
N ARG A 87 -46.64 0.44 -7.61
CA ARG A 87 -47.49 0.86 -8.73
C ARG A 87 -48.97 0.52 -8.47
N LEU A 88 -49.27 -0.69 -8.03
CA LEU A 88 -50.64 -1.14 -7.72
C LEU A 88 -51.26 -0.31 -6.59
N LYS A 89 -50.47 0.04 -5.57
CA LYS A 89 -50.89 0.91 -4.46
C LYS A 89 -51.29 2.30 -4.97
N TYR A 90 -50.48 2.87 -5.86
CA TYR A 90 -50.79 4.14 -6.52
C TYR A 90 -52.06 4.05 -7.38
N GLU A 91 -52.15 3.04 -8.27
CA GLU A 91 -53.29 2.86 -9.18
C GLU A 91 -54.61 2.63 -8.41
N THR A 92 -54.57 1.85 -7.33
CA THR A 92 -55.74 1.57 -6.49
C THR A 92 -56.23 2.83 -5.78
N ALA A 93 -55.31 3.62 -5.22
CA ALA A 93 -55.67 4.87 -4.58
C ALA A 93 -56.23 5.90 -5.58
N PHE A 94 -55.63 5.96 -6.77
CA PHE A 94 -56.12 6.80 -7.86
C PHE A 94 -57.55 6.45 -8.24
N ALA A 95 -57.85 5.15 -8.40
CA ALA A 95 -59.18 4.66 -8.73
C ALA A 95 -60.23 4.88 -7.62
N ALA A 96 -59.80 4.90 -6.35
CA ALA A 96 -60.68 5.03 -5.19
C ALA A 96 -61.09 6.50 -4.89
N GLY A 97 -60.30 7.50 -5.29
CA GLY A 97 -60.55 8.88 -4.86
C GLY A 97 -59.94 10.00 -5.72
N GLY A 98 -59.35 9.70 -6.87
CA GLY A 98 -58.58 10.66 -7.67
C GLY A 98 -57.10 10.71 -7.27
N ALA A 99 -56.33 11.66 -7.83
CA ALA A 99 -54.87 11.70 -7.68
C ALA A 99 -54.42 11.57 -6.20
N PRO A 100 -53.67 10.52 -5.85
CA PRO A 100 -53.25 10.31 -4.46
C PRO A 100 -52.29 11.43 -4.04
N GLY A 101 -52.53 12.01 -2.86
CA GLY A 101 -51.61 12.96 -2.23
C GLY A 101 -50.31 12.28 -1.80
N GLY A 102 -49.28 13.08 -1.47
CA GLY A 102 -47.93 12.60 -1.13
C GLY A 102 -47.82 11.67 0.08
N GLU A 103 -48.89 11.48 0.86
CA GLU A 103 -48.91 10.62 2.06
C GLU A 103 -49.17 9.13 1.76
N LEU A 104 -49.57 8.79 0.54
CA LEU A 104 -50.02 7.43 0.21
C LEU A 104 -48.88 6.47 -0.14
N ILE A 105 -47.76 7.03 -0.61
CA ILE A 105 -46.50 6.32 -0.83
C ILE A 105 -45.52 6.78 0.24
N SER A 106 -45.11 5.86 1.11
CA SER A 106 -44.11 6.11 2.12
C SER A 106 -42.70 6.00 1.55
N GLU A 107 -41.71 6.60 2.23
CA GLU A 107 -40.29 6.37 1.93
C GLU A 107 -39.91 4.89 1.98
N ALA A 108 -40.57 4.10 2.84
CA ALA A 108 -40.36 2.66 2.91
C ALA A 108 -40.85 1.93 1.65
N ASP A 109 -41.96 2.36 1.05
CA ASP A 109 -42.45 1.80 -0.21
C ASP A 109 -41.49 2.11 -1.37
N TYR A 110 -40.92 3.32 -1.40
CA TYR A 110 -39.87 3.68 -2.37
C TYR A 110 -38.58 2.88 -2.16
N ALA A 111 -38.14 2.72 -0.91
CA ALA A 111 -36.92 1.97 -0.58
C ALA A 111 -37.04 0.47 -0.93
N ALA A 112 -38.25 -0.10 -0.86
CA ALA A 112 -38.51 -1.48 -1.25
C ALA A 112 -38.53 -1.68 -2.78
N CYS A 113 -38.91 -0.65 -3.54
CA CYS A 113 -38.87 -0.64 -4.99
C CYS A 113 -37.42 -0.46 -5.49
N MET A 114 -36.79 -1.55 -5.94
CA MET A 114 -35.39 -1.55 -6.39
C MET A 114 -35.29 -1.88 -7.87
N VAL A 115 -34.51 -1.10 -8.61
CA VAL A 115 -34.05 -1.46 -9.95
C VAL A 115 -32.67 -2.11 -9.81
N THR A 116 -32.58 -3.39 -10.18
CA THR A 116 -31.34 -4.15 -10.15
C THR A 116 -30.78 -4.28 -11.57
N PRO A 117 -29.58 -3.76 -11.87
CA PRO A 117 -28.92 -4.01 -13.15
C PRO A 117 -28.58 -5.49 -13.29
N VAL A 118 -28.62 -6.00 -14.53
CA VAL A 118 -28.22 -7.37 -14.85
C VAL A 118 -27.12 -7.31 -15.92
N PRO A 119 -25.97 -8.00 -15.72
CA PRO A 119 -25.65 -8.90 -14.62
C PRO A 119 -25.42 -8.19 -13.27
N ARG A 120 -25.66 -8.94 -12.18
CA ARG A 120 -25.38 -8.55 -10.78
C ARG A 120 -23.88 -8.53 -10.46
N THR A 121 -23.02 -8.73 -11.45
CA THR A 121 -21.57 -8.78 -11.23
C THR A 121 -21.08 -7.40 -10.85
N ASP A 122 -20.64 -7.28 -9.61
CA ASP A 122 -19.79 -6.18 -9.19
C ASP A 122 -18.44 -6.36 -9.90
N PRO A 123 -18.04 -5.47 -10.84
CA PRO A 123 -16.74 -5.59 -11.50
C PRO A 123 -15.58 -5.43 -10.52
N ASP A 124 -15.81 -4.84 -9.34
CA ASP A 124 -14.86 -4.79 -8.25
C ASP A 124 -14.86 -6.09 -7.43
N GLY A 125 -15.96 -6.85 -7.40
CA GLY A 125 -16.10 -8.07 -6.58
C GLY A 125 -15.83 -7.83 -5.08
N GLY A 126 -16.00 -6.61 -4.58
CA GLY A 126 -15.58 -6.19 -3.25
C GLY A 126 -14.06 -6.10 -3.04
N ARG A 127 -13.26 -6.04 -4.10
CA ARG A 127 -11.79 -5.93 -4.03
C ARG A 127 -11.38 -4.64 -3.34
N LEU A 128 -12.05 -3.50 -3.55
CA LEU A 128 -11.71 -2.26 -2.82
C LEU A 128 -11.80 -2.44 -1.30
N SER A 129 -12.88 -3.02 -0.80
CA SER A 129 -13.06 -3.21 0.64
C SER A 129 -12.00 -4.15 1.24
N ASN A 130 -11.61 -5.21 0.52
CA ASN A 130 -10.51 -6.08 0.98
C ASN A 130 -9.17 -5.35 0.97
N LEU A 131 -8.89 -4.53 -0.05
CA LEU A 131 -7.66 -3.76 -0.15
C LEU A 131 -7.58 -2.69 0.95
N GLU A 132 -8.72 -2.13 1.37
CA GLU A 132 -8.80 -1.26 2.54
C GLU A 132 -8.51 -2.02 3.83
N ALA A 133 -9.08 -3.21 4.00
CA ALA A 133 -8.77 -4.08 5.13
C ALA A 133 -7.28 -4.44 5.16
N LEU A 134 -6.70 -4.75 4.00
CA LEU A 134 -5.28 -5.08 3.83
C LEU A 134 -4.39 -3.88 4.16
N SER A 135 -4.75 -2.69 3.69
CA SER A 135 -4.11 -1.42 4.04
C SER A 135 -4.13 -1.19 5.56
N GLY A 136 -5.28 -1.42 6.19
CA GLY A 136 -5.43 -1.30 7.65
C GLY A 136 -4.58 -2.32 8.41
N ALA A 137 -4.57 -3.58 7.97
CA ALA A 137 -3.79 -4.65 8.59
C ALA A 137 -2.28 -4.38 8.48
N LEU A 138 -1.81 -3.95 7.32
CA LEU A 138 -0.41 -3.56 7.11
C LEU A 138 -0.03 -2.36 8.00
N ASN A 139 -0.86 -1.32 8.07
CA ASN A 139 -0.62 -0.18 8.94
C ASN A 139 -0.52 -0.59 10.43
N ASN A 140 -1.41 -1.47 10.88
CA ASN A 140 -1.41 -1.96 12.26
C ASN A 140 -0.17 -2.81 12.56
N TYR A 141 0.26 -3.66 11.63
CA TYR A 141 1.48 -4.44 11.77
C TYR A 141 2.72 -3.55 11.95
N ILE A 142 2.85 -2.54 11.10
CA ILE A 142 3.95 -1.57 11.17
C ILE A 142 3.91 -0.73 12.45
N ALA A 143 2.71 -0.35 12.91
CA ALA A 143 2.54 0.30 14.21
C ALA A 143 2.98 -0.61 15.37
N GLY A 144 2.73 -1.92 15.28
CA GLY A 144 3.21 -2.92 16.22
C GLY A 144 4.75 -3.01 16.27
N LEU A 145 5.43 -3.01 15.12
CA LEU A 145 6.90 -2.98 15.05
C LEU A 145 7.48 -1.74 15.74
N LEU A 146 6.88 -0.58 15.51
CA LEU A 146 7.26 0.67 16.19
C LEU A 146 7.03 0.58 17.70
N ALA A 147 5.86 0.12 18.13
CA ALA A 147 5.52 0.00 19.54
C ALA A 147 6.50 -0.90 20.28
N VAL A 148 6.92 -2.02 19.68
CA VAL A 148 7.95 -2.91 20.25
C VAL A 148 9.28 -2.18 20.37
N THR A 149 9.66 -1.42 19.35
CA THR A 149 10.93 -0.68 19.34
C THR A 149 10.97 0.41 20.41
N ASP A 150 9.84 1.11 20.61
CA ASP A 150 9.67 2.23 21.53
C ASP A 150 9.38 1.82 22.99
N ALA A 151 9.05 0.56 23.25
CA ALA A 151 8.57 0.11 24.55
C ALA A 151 9.58 0.22 25.70
N GLU A 152 9.55 1.31 26.48
CA GLU A 152 10.57 1.66 27.49
C GLU A 152 10.65 0.74 28.72
N ASP A 153 9.60 -0.03 29.01
CA ASP A 153 9.49 -0.93 30.16
C ASP A 153 8.86 -2.28 29.77
N GLU A 154 8.88 -3.24 30.70
CA GLU A 154 8.39 -4.60 30.47
C GLU A 154 6.89 -4.68 30.18
N ASN A 155 6.06 -3.90 30.88
CA ASN A 155 4.61 -3.91 30.67
C ASN A 155 4.27 -3.31 29.30
N THR A 156 4.95 -2.23 28.93
CA THR A 156 4.79 -1.62 27.60
C THR A 156 5.27 -2.58 26.51
N LEU A 157 6.37 -3.30 26.73
CA LEU A 157 6.86 -4.30 25.75
C LEU A 157 5.90 -5.47 25.61
N GLN A 158 5.38 -6.01 26.72
CA GLN A 158 4.43 -7.12 26.68
C GLN A 158 3.16 -6.75 25.91
N ARG A 159 2.65 -5.54 26.14
CA ARG A 159 1.48 -5.01 25.41
C ARG A 159 1.79 -4.83 23.92
N ALA A 160 2.89 -4.17 23.59
CA ALA A 160 3.31 -3.95 22.21
C ALA A 160 3.50 -5.28 21.46
N PHE A 161 4.04 -6.30 22.13
CA PHE A 161 4.16 -7.65 21.59
C PHE A 161 2.81 -8.30 21.30
N GLY A 162 1.85 -8.20 22.24
CA GLY A 162 0.50 -8.71 22.02
C GLY A 162 -0.22 -8.01 20.85
N GLU A 163 -0.03 -6.71 20.72
CA GLU A 163 -0.54 -5.90 19.60
C GLU A 163 0.14 -6.29 18.27
N LEU A 164 1.46 -6.49 18.27
CA LEU A 164 2.21 -6.96 17.11
C LEU A 164 1.77 -8.37 16.67
N ASN A 165 1.60 -9.30 17.60
CA ASN A 165 1.11 -10.66 17.32
C ASN A 165 -0.30 -10.64 16.70
N THR A 166 -1.19 -9.83 17.27
CA THR A 166 -2.57 -9.68 16.79
C THR A 166 -2.60 -9.07 15.39
N SER A 167 -1.81 -8.02 15.14
CA SER A 167 -1.74 -7.35 13.85
C SER A 167 -1.06 -8.19 12.77
N ALA A 168 -0.02 -8.95 13.11
CA ALA A 168 0.61 -9.91 12.20
C ALA A 168 -0.37 -11.02 11.78
N THR A 169 -1.11 -11.58 12.75
CA THR A 169 -2.16 -12.59 12.48
C THR A 169 -3.25 -12.03 11.58
N ALA A 170 -3.72 -10.81 11.86
CA ALA A 170 -4.71 -10.13 11.05
C ALA A 170 -4.21 -9.89 9.62
N LEU A 171 -2.96 -9.46 9.45
CA LEU A 171 -2.33 -9.26 8.14
C LEU A 171 -2.32 -10.55 7.32
N VAL A 172 -1.86 -11.66 7.91
CA VAL A 172 -1.86 -12.97 7.23
C VAL A 172 -3.28 -13.40 6.85
N SER A 173 -4.25 -13.24 7.76
CA SER A 173 -5.66 -13.56 7.49
C SER A 173 -6.21 -12.75 6.31
N THR A 174 -6.00 -11.43 6.30
CA THR A 174 -6.51 -10.56 5.23
C THR A 174 -5.83 -10.85 3.89
N VAL A 175 -4.53 -11.16 3.88
CA VAL A 175 -3.85 -11.65 2.68
C VAL A 175 -4.50 -12.95 2.19
N ASN A 176 -4.67 -13.94 3.07
CA ASN A 176 -5.25 -15.24 2.70
C ASN A 176 -6.68 -15.13 2.18
N GLU A 177 -7.50 -14.23 2.72
CA GLU A 177 -8.84 -13.94 2.18
C GLU A 177 -8.80 -13.45 0.73
N GLU A 178 -7.85 -12.59 0.39
CA GLU A 178 -7.67 -12.09 -0.98
C GLU A 178 -7.09 -13.16 -1.91
N LEU A 179 -6.17 -14.00 -1.43
CA LEU A 179 -5.63 -15.13 -2.19
C LEU A 179 -6.70 -16.18 -2.51
N LEU A 180 -7.57 -16.50 -1.54
CA LEU A 180 -8.68 -17.42 -1.74
C LEU A 180 -9.66 -16.90 -2.80
N LYS A 181 -9.99 -15.60 -2.78
CA LYS A 181 -10.85 -14.98 -3.82
C LYS A 181 -10.24 -15.08 -5.21
N ARG A 182 -8.90 -15.11 -5.30
CA ARG A 182 -8.13 -15.25 -6.53
C ARG A 182 -7.83 -16.71 -6.92
N ASN A 183 -8.33 -17.69 -6.16
CA ASN A 183 -7.99 -19.11 -6.29
C ASN A 183 -6.48 -19.37 -6.26
N GLN A 184 -5.75 -18.64 -5.42
CA GLN A 184 -4.31 -18.80 -5.19
C GLN A 184 -4.06 -19.59 -3.90
N GLU A 185 -2.88 -20.19 -3.81
CA GLU A 185 -2.41 -20.86 -2.59
C GLU A 185 -2.30 -19.83 -1.44
N THR A 186 -2.82 -20.21 -0.28
CA THR A 186 -2.77 -19.39 0.94
C THR A 186 -1.44 -19.54 1.66
N LEU A 187 -1.04 -18.50 2.37
CA LEU A 187 0.12 -18.54 3.26
C LEU A 187 -0.19 -19.38 4.50
N ASP A 188 0.85 -19.99 5.06
CA ASP A 188 0.77 -20.67 6.34
C ASP A 188 0.25 -19.73 7.44
N ALA A 189 -0.49 -20.29 8.39
CA ALA A 189 -1.00 -19.52 9.51
C ALA A 189 0.17 -18.95 10.33
N PHE A 190 0.05 -17.68 10.71
CA PHE A 190 0.99 -17.04 11.61
C PHE A 190 1.03 -17.79 12.95
N GLY A 191 2.16 -18.41 13.26
CA GLY A 191 2.41 -18.98 14.58
C GLY A 191 2.45 -17.86 15.61
N SER A 192 1.77 -18.05 16.75
CA SER A 192 1.81 -17.06 17.83
C SER A 192 3.25 -16.77 18.23
N LEU A 193 3.61 -15.49 18.32
CA LEU A 193 4.88 -15.08 18.88
C LEU A 193 4.96 -15.57 20.34
N VAL A 194 6.09 -16.17 20.73
CA VAL A 194 6.27 -16.71 22.08
C VAL A 194 6.94 -15.67 22.98
N TYR A 195 6.19 -15.10 23.91
CA TYR A 195 6.74 -14.20 24.93
C TYR A 195 7.43 -15.02 26.04
N GLU A 196 8.74 -15.22 25.92
CA GLU A 196 9.51 -15.87 26.99
C GLU A 196 9.71 -14.91 28.18
N GLY A 197 9.20 -15.29 29.35
CA GLY A 197 9.53 -14.65 30.63
C GLY A 197 10.85 -15.20 31.17
N GLY A 198 11.80 -14.34 31.55
CA GLY A 198 13.05 -14.78 32.23
C GLY A 198 14.37 -14.18 31.73
N LEU A 199 14.39 -13.35 30.68
CA LEU A 199 15.60 -12.67 30.22
C LEU A 199 15.75 -11.30 30.90
N ALA A 200 16.85 -11.08 31.63
CA ALA A 200 17.09 -9.86 32.42
C ALA A 200 17.27 -8.56 31.60
N TYR A 201 17.16 -8.60 30.27
CA TYR A 201 17.45 -7.45 29.40
C TYR A 201 16.29 -7.16 28.43
N LEU A 202 15.55 -6.09 28.70
CA LEU A 202 14.46 -5.55 27.87
C LEU A 202 14.85 -5.39 26.39
N ARG A 203 16.11 -4.96 26.13
CA ARG A 203 16.64 -4.78 24.77
C ARG A 203 16.69 -6.08 23.97
N HIS A 204 17.12 -7.18 24.59
CA HIS A 204 17.19 -8.46 23.88
C HIS A 204 15.80 -8.96 23.49
N ARG A 205 14.80 -8.78 24.37
CA ARG A 205 13.41 -9.19 24.12
C ARG A 205 12.76 -8.41 22.98
N ARG A 206 12.98 -7.09 22.93
CA ARG A 206 12.54 -6.27 21.79
C ARG A 206 13.16 -6.77 20.48
N PHE A 207 14.46 -7.08 20.50
CA PHE A 207 15.17 -7.55 19.31
C PHE A 207 14.61 -8.90 18.83
N GLU A 208 14.45 -9.88 19.71
CA GLU A 208 13.87 -11.18 19.34
C GLU A 208 12.42 -11.04 18.86
N ALA A 209 11.61 -10.20 19.51
CA ALA A 209 10.25 -9.93 19.06
C ALA A 209 10.20 -9.35 17.63
N LEU A 210 11.06 -8.38 17.33
CA LEU A 210 11.18 -7.80 15.99
C LEU A 210 11.63 -8.87 14.97
N LYS A 211 12.64 -9.66 15.33
CA LYS A 211 13.19 -10.71 14.47
C LYS A 211 12.17 -11.79 14.15
N GLU A 212 11.46 -12.29 15.17
CA GLU A 212 10.43 -13.31 15.01
C GLU A 212 9.27 -12.79 14.15
N ALA A 213 8.78 -11.58 14.43
CA ALA A 213 7.73 -10.95 13.64
C ALA A 213 8.15 -10.73 12.18
N ALA A 214 9.34 -10.17 11.94
CA ALA A 214 9.84 -9.91 10.59
C ALA A 214 10.04 -11.21 9.80
N ASN A 215 10.54 -12.28 10.42
CA ASN A 215 10.69 -13.58 9.75
C ASN A 215 9.35 -14.22 9.41
N ASN A 216 8.41 -14.21 10.35
CA ASN A 216 7.14 -14.92 10.20
C ASN A 216 6.12 -14.17 9.32
N THR A 217 6.32 -12.87 9.07
CA THR A 217 5.41 -12.06 8.25
C THR A 217 5.99 -11.59 6.92
N ASP A 218 7.26 -11.87 6.61
CA ASP A 218 7.90 -11.33 5.40
C ASP A 218 7.15 -11.68 4.11
N GLU A 219 6.70 -12.92 3.98
CA GLU A 219 5.90 -13.35 2.84
C GLU A 219 4.54 -12.63 2.79
N ALA A 220 3.88 -12.48 3.94
CA ALA A 220 2.60 -11.79 4.04
C ALA A 220 2.71 -10.30 3.73
N VAL A 221 3.74 -9.61 4.23
CA VAL A 221 4.02 -8.20 3.91
C VAL A 221 4.36 -8.05 2.43
N GLY A 222 5.18 -8.95 1.88
CA GLY A 222 5.51 -8.96 0.46
C GLY A 222 4.28 -9.16 -0.42
N LYS A 223 3.40 -10.10 -0.07
CA LYS A 223 2.16 -10.36 -0.81
C LYS A 223 1.15 -9.23 -0.67
N ALA A 224 1.03 -8.64 0.53
CA ALA A 224 0.19 -7.47 0.77
C ALA A 224 0.64 -6.29 -0.11
N ALA A 225 1.95 -6.02 -0.15
CA ALA A 225 2.55 -5.01 -1.01
C ALA A 225 2.29 -5.29 -2.50
N ASP A 226 2.45 -6.52 -2.97
CA ASP A 226 2.18 -6.89 -4.36
C ASP A 226 0.69 -6.70 -4.74
N LEU A 227 -0.25 -7.07 -3.85
CA LEU A 227 -1.69 -6.89 -4.06
C LEU A 227 -2.08 -5.40 -4.12
N LEU A 228 -1.51 -4.57 -3.24
CA LEU A 228 -1.72 -3.13 -3.25
C LEU A 228 -1.07 -2.46 -4.47
N ALA A 229 0.10 -2.93 -4.90
CA ALA A 229 0.78 -2.46 -6.12
C ALA A 229 -0.04 -2.77 -7.37
N GLU A 230 -0.63 -3.97 -7.46
CA GLU A 230 -1.52 -4.36 -8.56
C GLU A 230 -2.77 -3.47 -8.60
N ALA A 231 -3.40 -3.23 -7.46
CA ALA A 231 -4.55 -2.34 -7.39
C ALA A 231 -4.18 -0.90 -7.77
N ALA A 232 -3.03 -0.41 -7.31
CA ALA A 232 -2.50 0.88 -7.72
C ALA A 232 -2.22 0.95 -9.22
N PHE A 233 -1.76 -0.14 -9.84
CA PHE A 233 -1.56 -0.22 -11.29
C PHE A 233 -2.88 -0.13 -12.05
N ASP A 234 -3.94 -0.78 -11.59
CA ASP A 234 -5.25 -0.69 -12.25
C ASP A 234 -5.79 0.75 -12.27
N ILE A 235 -5.48 1.54 -11.23
CA ILE A 235 -5.95 2.93 -11.10
C ILE A 235 -5.03 3.92 -11.81
N TYR A 236 -3.72 3.82 -11.55
CA TYR A 236 -2.72 4.80 -11.98
C TYR A 236 -2.07 4.41 -13.32
N GLY A 237 -2.31 3.19 -13.80
CA GLY A 237 -1.83 2.67 -15.08
C GLY A 237 -2.13 3.57 -16.28
N PRO A 238 -3.30 4.22 -16.40
CA PRO A 238 -3.57 5.17 -17.49
C PRO A 238 -2.57 6.33 -17.54
N VAL A 239 -2.24 6.92 -16.38
CA VAL A 239 -1.26 8.02 -16.29
C VAL A 239 0.11 7.54 -16.77
N LEU A 240 0.55 6.37 -16.29
CA LEU A 240 1.82 5.76 -16.73
C LEU A 240 1.81 5.43 -18.22
N THR A 241 0.70 4.91 -18.74
CA THR A 241 0.52 4.58 -20.15
C THR A 241 0.63 5.83 -21.02
N ASP A 242 0.10 6.98 -20.59
CA ASP A 242 0.22 8.22 -21.34
C ASP A 242 1.67 8.73 -21.41
N LYS A 243 2.43 8.60 -20.31
CA LYS A 243 3.87 8.91 -20.33
C LYS A 243 4.65 7.92 -21.20
N GLU A 244 4.29 6.64 -21.19
CA GLU A 244 4.87 5.61 -22.06
C GLU A 244 4.61 5.90 -23.54
N ARG A 245 3.36 6.23 -23.91
CA ARG A 245 3.00 6.63 -25.29
C ARG A 245 3.79 7.84 -25.76
N ALA A 246 4.08 8.80 -24.88
CA ALA A 246 4.91 9.95 -25.21
C ALA A 246 6.37 9.54 -25.53
N LEU A 247 6.93 8.61 -24.75
CA LEU A 247 8.24 8.01 -25.03
C LEU A 247 8.24 7.23 -26.35
N ASP A 248 7.24 6.39 -26.58
CA ASP A 248 7.06 5.66 -27.84
C ASP A 248 6.99 6.59 -29.04
N LYS A 249 6.27 7.70 -28.90
CA LYS A 249 6.15 8.72 -29.95
C LYS A 249 7.52 9.34 -30.26
N ALA A 250 8.30 9.71 -29.23
CA ALA A 250 9.65 10.24 -29.40
C ALA A 250 10.59 9.20 -30.05
N GLN A 251 10.46 7.92 -29.68
CA GLN A 251 11.22 6.84 -30.32
C GLN A 251 10.83 6.65 -31.78
N ARG A 252 9.55 6.68 -32.13
CA ARG A 252 9.10 6.60 -33.54
C ARG A 252 9.62 7.78 -34.37
N GLN A 253 9.72 8.97 -33.79
CA GLN A 253 10.30 10.13 -34.48
C GLN A 253 11.77 9.91 -34.84
N SER A 254 12.50 9.08 -34.09
CA SER A 254 13.90 8.75 -34.40
C SER A 254 14.10 7.95 -35.68
N LEU A 255 13.04 7.32 -36.21
CA LEU A 255 13.09 6.61 -37.49
C LEU A 255 13.35 7.55 -38.68
N ASN A 256 13.05 8.85 -38.53
CA ASN A 256 13.26 9.88 -39.55
C ASN A 256 14.40 10.84 -39.17
N VAL A 257 15.38 10.37 -38.39
CA VAL A 257 16.53 11.19 -37.99
C VAL A 257 17.42 11.53 -39.19
N THR A 258 17.89 12.77 -39.22
CA THR A 258 18.81 13.34 -40.21
C THR A 258 19.97 14.00 -39.48
N ALA A 259 21.05 14.33 -40.19
CA ALA A 259 22.17 15.06 -39.58
C ALA A 259 21.73 16.40 -38.95
N ASN A 260 20.71 17.06 -39.54
CA ASN A 260 20.25 18.39 -39.10
C ASN A 260 19.37 18.36 -37.84
N ASN A 261 18.75 17.22 -37.50
CA ASN A 261 17.85 17.11 -36.34
C ASN A 261 18.32 16.06 -35.30
N TYR A 262 19.47 15.42 -35.50
CA TYR A 262 19.97 14.35 -34.62
C TYR A 262 20.00 14.76 -33.14
N VAL A 263 20.60 15.92 -32.82
CA VAL A 263 20.72 16.40 -31.43
C VAL A 263 19.36 16.66 -30.80
N GLN A 264 18.41 17.21 -31.57
CA GLN A 264 17.06 17.46 -31.10
C GLN A 264 16.32 16.15 -30.79
N VAL A 265 16.31 15.21 -31.75
CA VAL A 265 15.68 13.90 -31.59
C VAL A 265 16.25 13.13 -30.38
N TRP A 266 17.58 13.16 -30.20
CA TRP A 266 18.21 12.56 -29.03
C TRP A 266 17.78 13.22 -27.73
N SER A 267 17.73 14.57 -27.70
CA SER A 267 17.26 15.34 -26.55
C SER A 267 15.80 15.01 -26.21
N ASP A 268 14.93 14.90 -27.22
CA ASP A 268 13.51 14.59 -27.06
C ASP A 268 13.30 13.19 -26.46
N ILE A 269 14.00 12.17 -26.98
CA ILE A 269 13.96 10.81 -26.42
C ILE A 269 14.48 10.81 -24.98
N LYS A 270 15.60 11.49 -24.72
CA LYS A 270 16.17 11.56 -23.36
C LYS A 270 15.20 12.21 -22.39
N SER A 271 14.54 13.29 -22.80
CA SER A 271 13.53 13.99 -21.99
C SER A 271 12.32 13.10 -21.74
N ALA A 272 11.73 12.50 -22.78
CA ALA A 272 10.57 11.63 -22.64
C ALA A 272 10.87 10.41 -21.76
N ARG A 273 12.06 9.82 -21.88
CA ARG A 273 12.53 8.73 -21.01
C ARG A 273 12.66 9.20 -19.56
N ALA A 274 13.23 10.38 -19.32
CA ALA A 274 13.36 10.92 -17.97
C ALA A 274 11.98 11.15 -17.34
N THR A 275 11.02 11.73 -18.08
CA THR A 275 9.64 11.91 -17.63
C THR A 275 8.96 10.57 -17.30
N TYR A 276 9.08 9.57 -18.17
CA TYR A 276 8.48 8.25 -17.93
C TYR A 276 9.08 7.56 -16.70
N ILE A 277 10.42 7.56 -16.56
CA ILE A 277 11.10 6.98 -15.40
C ILE A 277 10.71 7.71 -14.12
N GLN A 278 10.59 9.04 -14.17
CA GLN A 278 10.19 9.83 -13.00
C GLN A 278 8.75 9.51 -12.60
N ALA A 279 7.83 9.44 -13.57
CA ALA A 279 6.44 9.04 -13.30
C ALA A 279 6.34 7.61 -12.72
N LEU A 280 7.20 6.68 -13.16
CA LEU A 280 7.28 5.35 -12.54
C LEU A 280 7.77 5.42 -11.09
N ARG A 281 8.82 6.19 -10.81
CA ARG A 281 9.38 6.33 -9.45
C ARG A 281 8.43 7.01 -8.48
N ASP A 282 7.68 7.98 -8.99
CA ASP A 282 6.66 8.72 -8.26
C ASP A 282 5.29 8.03 -8.38
N SER A 283 5.24 6.75 -8.78
CA SER A 283 3.98 6.02 -8.81
C SER A 283 3.72 5.32 -7.47
N PRO A 284 2.46 5.20 -7.03
CA PRO A 284 2.10 4.39 -5.86
C PRO A 284 2.55 2.92 -6.00
N ILE A 285 2.64 2.38 -7.22
CA ILE A 285 3.13 1.03 -7.51
C ILE A 285 4.57 0.85 -7.02
N TYR A 286 5.44 1.83 -7.32
CA TYR A 286 6.83 1.79 -6.91
C TYR A 286 6.98 1.95 -5.39
N ALA A 287 6.14 2.78 -4.76
CA ALA A 287 6.09 2.90 -3.31
C ALA A 287 5.69 1.56 -2.65
N PHE A 288 4.67 0.87 -3.16
CA PHE A 288 4.30 -0.46 -2.64
C PHE A 288 5.41 -1.50 -2.80
N HIS A 289 6.12 -1.55 -3.93
CA HIS A 289 7.32 -2.38 -4.05
C HIS A 289 8.43 -2.01 -3.05
N GLY A 290 8.55 -0.73 -2.72
CA GLY A 290 9.42 -0.24 -1.65
C GLY A 290 9.12 -0.86 -0.28
N ILE A 291 7.84 -1.12 0.03
CA ILE A 291 7.44 -1.78 1.30
C ILE A 291 8.02 -3.18 1.38
N LYS A 292 7.85 -3.98 0.34
CA LYS A 292 8.37 -5.35 0.26
C LYS A 292 9.89 -5.38 0.43
N SER A 293 10.61 -4.59 -0.36
CA SER A 293 12.08 -4.55 -0.32
C SER A 293 12.63 -4.03 1.02
N THR A 294 11.97 -3.05 1.64
CA THR A 294 12.35 -2.52 2.96
C THR A 294 12.10 -3.56 4.05
N HIS A 295 10.96 -4.25 4.01
CA HIS A 295 10.66 -5.29 5.00
C HIS A 295 11.62 -6.49 4.91
N SER A 296 11.93 -6.96 3.71
CA SER A 296 12.91 -8.04 3.55
C SER A 296 14.30 -7.62 4.00
N ALA A 297 14.70 -6.36 3.77
CA ALA A 297 15.96 -5.82 4.32
C ALA A 297 15.93 -5.73 5.85
N LEU A 298 14.79 -5.42 6.46
CA LEU A 298 14.60 -5.43 7.91
C LEU A 298 14.79 -6.84 8.46
N ARG A 299 14.11 -7.83 7.86
CA ARG A 299 14.26 -9.25 8.20
C ARG A 299 15.72 -9.69 8.11
N ASP A 300 16.38 -9.38 6.99
CA ASP A 300 17.77 -9.78 6.76
C ASP A 300 18.71 -9.16 7.80
N SER A 301 18.56 -7.86 8.08
CA SER A 301 19.35 -7.17 9.12
C SER A 301 19.10 -7.72 10.52
N LEU A 302 17.85 -8.07 10.86
CA LEU A 302 17.52 -8.70 12.15
C LEU A 302 18.07 -10.14 12.26
N ASN A 303 18.28 -10.83 11.14
CA ASN A 303 18.89 -12.17 11.12
C ASN A 303 20.41 -12.15 11.22
N ASP A 304 21.07 -11.08 10.76
CA ASP A 304 22.51 -10.86 10.92
C ASP A 304 22.80 -9.44 11.43
N PRO A 305 22.49 -9.16 12.72
CA PRO A 305 22.58 -7.81 13.29
C PRO A 305 24.01 -7.27 13.40
N THR A 306 25.02 -8.12 13.20
CA THR A 306 26.44 -7.72 13.20
C THR A 306 26.88 -7.19 11.85
N ASN A 307 26.09 -7.42 10.80
CA ASN A 307 26.39 -7.02 9.45
C ASN A 307 25.89 -5.60 9.16
N ARG A 308 26.79 -4.64 9.40
CA ARG A 308 26.53 -3.21 9.19
C ARG A 308 26.00 -2.88 7.78
N LYS A 309 26.38 -3.64 6.75
CA LYS A 309 25.89 -3.41 5.38
C LYS A 309 24.40 -3.70 5.24
N GLN A 310 23.85 -4.64 6.01
CA GLN A 310 22.42 -4.92 5.99
C GLN A 310 21.61 -3.84 6.70
N LEU A 311 22.15 -3.28 7.80
CA LEU A 311 21.54 -2.11 8.45
C LEU A 311 21.56 -0.88 7.53
N GLU A 312 22.69 -0.63 6.86
CA GLU A 312 22.81 0.45 5.87
C GLU A 312 21.84 0.25 4.70
N ALA A 313 21.72 -0.97 4.18
CA ALA A 313 20.76 -1.30 3.12
C ALA A 313 19.29 -1.15 3.56
N LEU A 314 18.96 -1.53 4.80
CA LEU A 314 17.64 -1.30 5.39
C LEU A 314 17.33 0.20 5.43
N TYR A 315 18.25 1.02 5.93
CA TYR A 315 18.06 2.46 5.99
C TYR A 315 17.89 3.09 4.60
N GLU A 316 18.75 2.72 3.65
CA GLU A 316 18.65 3.18 2.26
C GLU A 316 17.31 2.82 1.61
N ASN A 317 16.84 1.58 1.83
CA ASN A 317 15.53 1.14 1.34
C ASN A 317 14.39 1.93 2.00
N ALA A 318 14.44 2.14 3.31
CA ALA A 318 13.42 2.91 4.03
C ALA A 318 13.34 4.36 3.53
N VAL A 319 14.47 5.02 3.31
CA VAL A 319 14.54 6.37 2.73
C VAL A 319 14.02 6.39 1.29
N ALA A 320 14.40 5.40 0.47
CA ALA A 320 13.94 5.30 -0.91
C ALA A 320 12.41 5.07 -0.99
N LEU A 321 11.88 4.22 -0.12
CA LEU A 321 10.43 4.00 0.04
C LEU A 321 9.74 5.29 0.44
N LYS A 322 10.21 5.98 1.49
CA LYS A 322 9.61 7.23 1.95
C LYS A 322 9.55 8.26 0.82
N LYS A 323 10.65 8.45 0.11
CA LYS A 323 10.71 9.34 -1.05
C LYS A 323 9.74 8.94 -2.17
N ALA A 324 9.64 7.65 -2.46
CA ALA A 324 8.69 7.14 -3.45
C ALA A 324 7.23 7.39 -3.04
N ALA A 325 6.92 7.21 -1.75
CA ALA A 325 5.60 7.43 -1.20
C ALA A 325 5.20 8.91 -1.21
N GLU A 326 6.13 9.81 -0.87
CA GLU A 326 5.96 11.26 -0.98
C GLU A 326 5.76 11.68 -2.44
N GLY A 327 6.60 11.19 -3.36
CA GLY A 327 6.46 11.44 -4.80
C GLY A 327 5.12 10.96 -5.35
N ALA A 328 4.63 9.80 -4.89
CA ALA A 328 3.32 9.28 -5.24
C ALA A 328 2.16 10.19 -4.81
N LEU A 329 2.22 10.73 -3.59
CA LEU A 329 1.22 11.70 -3.13
C LEU A 329 1.26 12.99 -3.94
N GLU A 330 2.44 13.51 -4.24
CA GLU A 330 2.60 14.71 -5.06
C GLU A 330 2.09 14.51 -6.48
N ALA A 331 2.41 13.37 -7.11
CA ALA A 331 1.99 13.06 -8.46
C ALA A 331 0.46 12.95 -8.60
N ILE A 332 -0.21 12.35 -7.61
CA ILE A 332 -1.68 12.27 -7.59
C ILE A 332 -2.29 13.67 -7.50
N HIS A 333 -1.81 14.53 -6.60
CA HIS A 333 -2.35 15.88 -6.46
C HIS A 333 -2.06 16.78 -7.67
N ALA A 334 -0.96 16.55 -8.37
CA ALA A 334 -0.61 17.32 -9.56
C ALA A 334 -1.54 17.03 -10.76
N ASP A 335 -2.15 15.84 -10.81
CA ASP A 335 -3.08 15.45 -11.87
C ASP A 335 -4.54 15.90 -11.57
N ASP A 336 -4.85 16.35 -10.35
CA ASP A 336 -6.18 16.86 -9.94
C ASP A 336 -6.41 18.35 -10.29
N GLY A 337 -5.41 19.07 -10.82
CA GLY A 337 -5.45 20.51 -11.13
C GLY A 337 -5.31 20.85 -12.62
#